data_AF-A0A7S3E2V2-F1
#
_entry.id   AF-A0A7S3E2V2-F1
#
_cell.length_a   1.000
_cell.length_b   1.000
_cell.length_c   1.000
_cell.angle_alpha   90.00
_cell.angle_beta   90.00
_cell.angle_gamma   90.00
#
_symmetry.space_group_name_H-M   'P 1'
#
loop_
_entity.id
_entity.type
_entity.pdbx_description
1 polymer ?
#
loop_
_entity_poly.entity_id
_entity_poly.type
_entity_poly.pdbx_seq_one_letter_code
_entity_poly.pdbx_strand_id
1 'polypeptide(L)'
;GGSASGSGGAFPSKPALPAFACSKETPHSQYHWTKGRQGRFMEGWYFKVAIDESTCVGRGGKTGSFAFMYSIEDPDCLSPTSGIGAQVMGPQDSYMVQYSRDTRKFWGWTDALGLGCTFRSKAGAPPGESAPATMVGEQAFNDVVERGFQVSSTWHQGHLNLESQGAGGYIKPGVK
;
A
#
# COMPACT_ATOMS: atom_id res chain seq x y z
N GLY A 1 47.15 -39.04 -15.40
CA GLY A 1 45.79 -38.76 -14.93
C GLY A 1 45.87 -37.64 -13.91
N GLY A 2 45.32 -36.47 -14.23
CA GLY A 2 45.19 -35.34 -13.30
C GLY A 2 43.71 -35.03 -13.16
N SER A 3 43.15 -35.24 -11.97
CA SER A 3 41.76 -34.89 -11.65
C SER A 3 41.70 -33.44 -11.22
N ALA A 4 40.92 -32.63 -11.94
CA ALA A 4 40.51 -31.30 -11.49
C ALA A 4 39.25 -31.43 -10.63
N SER A 5 39.33 -31.02 -9.36
CA SER A 5 38.18 -30.87 -8.47
C SER A 5 37.55 -29.49 -8.68
N GLY A 6 36.41 -29.43 -9.38
CA GLY A 6 35.58 -28.22 -9.47
C GLY A 6 34.71 -28.11 -8.22
N SER A 7 35.01 -27.13 -7.36
CA SER A 7 34.15 -26.76 -6.23
C SER A 7 32.96 -25.94 -6.74
N GLY A 8 31.78 -26.56 -6.83
CA GLY A 8 30.52 -25.86 -7.09
C GLY A 8 30.12 -25.02 -5.87
N GLY A 9 30.33 -23.71 -5.96
CA GLY A 9 29.82 -22.76 -4.96
C GLY A 9 28.30 -22.69 -5.04
N ALA A 10 27.62 -23.13 -3.97
CA ALA A 10 26.19 -22.93 -3.81
C ALA A 10 25.89 -21.44 -3.61
N PHE A 11 25.00 -20.87 -4.42
CA PHE A 11 24.46 -19.54 -4.20
C PHE A 11 23.67 -19.53 -2.87
N PRO A 12 23.80 -18.50 -2.03
CA PRO A 12 23.00 -18.42 -0.81
C PRO A 12 21.52 -18.34 -1.19
N SER A 13 20.73 -19.29 -0.65
CA SER A 13 19.28 -19.33 -0.80
C SER A 13 18.67 -18.03 -0.28
N LYS A 14 17.78 -17.44 -1.09
CA LYS A 14 16.94 -16.28 -0.74
C LYS A 14 16.33 -16.50 0.66
N PRO A 15 16.47 -15.57 1.62
CA PRO A 15 15.85 -15.75 2.93
C PRO A 15 14.34 -15.83 2.73
N ALA A 16 13.76 -16.99 3.07
CA ALA A 16 12.32 -17.17 3.10
C ALA A 16 11.78 -16.33 4.25
N LEU A 17 11.05 -15.26 3.92
CA LEU A 17 10.30 -14.51 4.91
C LEU A 17 9.28 -15.46 5.57
N PRO A 18 9.01 -15.33 6.89
CA PRO A 18 8.02 -16.16 7.54
C PRO A 18 6.67 -16.00 6.85
N ALA A 19 6.04 -17.12 6.51
CA ALA A 19 4.70 -17.12 5.95
C ALA A 19 3.72 -16.61 7.01
N PHE A 20 3.13 -15.43 6.79
CA PHE A 20 1.99 -14.97 7.57
C PHE A 20 0.77 -15.84 7.18
N ALA A 21 0.64 -17.01 7.81
CA ALA A 21 -0.47 -17.94 7.56
C ALA A 21 -1.69 -17.55 8.41
N CYS A 22 -2.46 -16.56 7.99
CA CYS A 22 -3.86 -16.46 8.38
C CYS A 22 -4.69 -17.13 7.28
N SER A 23 -5.26 -18.31 7.56
CA SER A 23 -6.15 -19.05 6.64
C SER A 23 -7.55 -18.44 6.52
N LYS A 24 -7.82 -17.36 7.27
CA LYS A 24 -9.05 -16.59 7.18
C LYS A 24 -8.79 -15.37 6.34
N GLU A 25 -9.46 -15.28 5.20
CA GLU A 25 -9.60 -14.00 4.51
C GLU A 25 -10.19 -12.99 5.48
N THR A 26 -9.59 -11.80 5.51
CA THR A 26 -10.19 -10.66 6.21
C THR A 26 -11.61 -10.46 5.66
N PRO A 27 -12.65 -10.37 6.50
CA PRO A 27 -13.98 -9.99 6.05
C PRO A 27 -13.92 -8.70 5.23
N HIS A 28 -14.68 -8.59 4.14
CA HIS A 28 -14.58 -7.50 3.16
C HIS A 28 -13.22 -7.41 2.46
N SER A 29 -12.72 -8.55 1.99
CA SER A 29 -11.51 -8.63 1.17
C SER A 29 -11.71 -8.05 -0.23
N GLN A 30 -12.92 -8.06 -0.78
CA GLN A 30 -13.18 -7.68 -2.17
C GLN A 30 -13.47 -6.19 -2.33
N TYR A 31 -13.26 -5.67 -3.55
CA TYR A 31 -13.73 -4.37 -4.00
C TYR A 31 -15.14 -4.48 -4.60
N HIS A 32 -16.08 -3.65 -4.12
CA HIS A 32 -17.51 -3.85 -4.39
C HIS A 32 -18.10 -2.90 -5.44
N TRP A 33 -17.30 -2.03 -6.03
CA TRP A 33 -17.80 -1.14 -7.07
C TRP A 33 -17.91 -1.87 -8.41
N THR A 34 -19.05 -1.72 -9.07
CA THR A 34 -19.27 -2.18 -10.44
C THR A 34 -19.50 -0.98 -11.35
N LYS A 35 -18.86 -1.00 -12.52
CA LYS A 35 -19.02 0.05 -13.53
C LYS A 35 -20.48 0.21 -13.94
N GLY A 36 -20.96 1.45 -13.98
CA GLY A 36 -22.35 1.77 -14.29
C GLY A 36 -23.31 1.77 -13.10
N ARG A 37 -22.82 1.53 -11.87
CA ARG A 37 -23.60 1.74 -10.64
C ARG A 37 -24.14 3.17 -10.60
N GLN A 38 -25.42 3.30 -10.28
CA GLN A 38 -26.08 4.59 -10.08
C GLN A 38 -25.87 5.08 -8.64
N GLY A 39 -25.72 6.40 -8.49
CA GLY A 39 -25.55 7.05 -7.18
C GLY A 39 -24.11 7.11 -6.70
N ARG A 40 -23.92 7.80 -5.55
CA ARG A 40 -22.62 7.99 -4.91
C ARG A 40 -22.07 6.67 -4.40
N PHE A 41 -20.76 6.50 -4.47
CA PHE A 41 -20.07 5.34 -3.93
C PHE A 41 -18.90 5.77 -3.06
N MET A 42 -18.74 5.10 -1.92
CA MET A 42 -17.55 5.21 -1.09
C MET A 42 -17.22 3.83 -0.52
N GLU A 43 -15.94 3.48 -0.54
CA GLU A 43 -15.40 2.30 0.12
C GLU A 43 -14.06 2.64 0.76
N GLY A 44 -13.75 1.99 1.88
CA GLY A 44 -12.50 2.21 2.58
C GLY A 44 -11.98 0.95 3.25
N TRP A 45 -10.65 0.89 3.38
CA TRP A 45 -9.90 -0.21 3.96
C TRP A 45 -9.04 0.30 5.11
N TYR A 46 -9.06 -0.41 6.23
CA TYR A 46 -8.26 -0.12 7.42
C TYR A 46 -7.32 -1.30 7.71
N PHE A 47 -6.02 -1.04 7.67
CA PHE A 47 -4.97 -2.00 8.01
C PHE A 47 -4.28 -1.53 9.27
N LYS A 48 -4.11 -2.41 10.25
CA LYS A 48 -3.31 -2.12 11.45
C LYS A 48 -2.21 -3.15 11.59
N VAL A 49 -0.97 -2.68 11.67
CA VAL A 49 0.20 -3.50 11.90
C VAL A 49 0.66 -3.26 13.33
N ALA A 50 0.58 -4.30 14.15
CA ALA A 50 1.15 -4.31 15.49
C ALA A 50 2.62 -4.74 15.40
N ILE A 51 3.49 -3.99 16.05
CA ILE A 51 4.90 -4.33 16.23
C ILE A 51 5.09 -4.73 17.68
N ASP A 52 5.40 -6.01 17.89
CA ASP A 52 5.72 -6.53 19.21
C ASP A 52 7.23 -6.47 19.47
N GLU A 53 7.63 -6.74 20.72
CA GLU A 53 9.03 -6.71 21.12
C GLU A 53 9.88 -7.74 20.37
N SER A 54 9.29 -8.89 20.01
CA SER A 54 9.98 -9.98 19.32
C SER A 54 10.31 -9.68 17.85
N THR A 55 9.53 -8.83 17.21
CA THR A 55 9.73 -8.35 15.84
C THR A 55 10.68 -7.14 15.76
N CYS A 56 10.95 -6.49 16.90
CA CYS A 56 11.84 -5.33 17.05
C CYS A 56 13.31 -5.69 17.33
N VAL A 57 13.96 -6.56 16.53
CA VAL A 57 15.40 -6.83 16.69
C VAL A 57 16.20 -5.58 16.31
N GLY A 58 16.78 -4.89 17.30
CA GLY A 58 17.72 -3.78 17.11
C GLY A 58 17.21 -2.35 17.43
N ARG A 59 15.96 -2.16 17.88
CA ARG A 59 15.41 -0.83 18.27
C ARG A 59 15.00 -0.71 19.75
N GLY A 60 15.69 -1.42 20.64
CA GLY A 60 15.54 -1.23 22.09
C GLY A 60 14.16 -1.58 22.66
N GLY A 61 13.49 -2.61 22.11
CA GLY A 61 12.28 -3.19 22.71
C GLY A 61 11.00 -2.36 22.64
N LYS A 62 10.93 -1.34 21.77
CA LYS A 62 9.72 -0.51 21.66
C LYS A 62 8.59 -1.23 20.94
N THR A 63 7.48 -1.46 21.64
CA THR A 63 6.21 -1.93 21.08
C THR A 63 5.40 -0.77 20.49
N GLY A 64 4.59 -1.01 19.46
CA GLY A 64 3.71 0.01 18.91
C GLY A 64 2.83 -0.51 17.79
N SER A 65 2.06 0.37 17.15
CA SER A 65 1.33 0.04 15.93
C SER A 65 1.35 1.19 14.96
N PHE A 66 1.25 0.86 13.67
CA PHE A 66 0.93 1.83 12.63
C PHE A 66 -0.31 1.35 11.87
N ALA A 67 -1.07 2.30 11.34
CA ALA A 67 -2.28 2.02 10.59
C ALA A 67 -2.25 2.67 9.21
N PHE A 68 -2.77 1.97 8.21
CA PHE A 68 -3.04 2.49 6.88
C PHE A 68 -4.55 2.56 6.67
N MET A 69 -5.02 3.67 6.12
CA MET A 69 -6.39 3.88 5.71
C MET A 69 -6.40 4.27 4.25
N TYR A 70 -7.04 3.46 3.43
CA TYR A 70 -7.27 3.78 2.02
C TYR A 70 -8.75 4.00 1.80
N SER A 71 -9.12 4.97 0.95
CA SER A 71 -10.52 5.26 0.66
C SER A 71 -10.70 5.69 -0.78
N ILE A 72 -11.77 5.24 -1.41
CA ILE A 72 -12.17 5.63 -2.77
C ILE A 72 -13.60 6.17 -2.75
N GLU A 73 -13.82 7.29 -3.43
CA GLU A 73 -15.10 7.97 -3.60
C GLU A 73 -15.33 8.22 -5.09
N ASP A 74 -16.49 7.82 -5.60
CA ASP A 74 -16.87 7.89 -7.02
C ASP A 74 -15.74 7.44 -7.99
N PRO A 75 -15.52 6.12 -8.13
CA PRO A 75 -14.45 5.54 -8.95
C PRO A 75 -14.59 5.82 -10.45
N ASP A 76 -13.49 5.65 -11.20
CA ASP A 76 -13.42 5.81 -12.67
C ASP A 76 -13.84 7.20 -13.18
N CYS A 77 -13.59 8.25 -12.39
CA CYS A 77 -13.90 9.61 -12.82
C CYS A 77 -12.92 10.67 -12.30
N LEU A 78 -13.11 11.89 -12.80
CA LEU A 78 -12.45 13.09 -12.32
C LEU A 78 -13.54 14.13 -12.11
N SER A 79 -14.14 14.13 -10.92
CA SER A 79 -15.24 15.03 -10.57
C SER A 79 -14.92 15.81 -9.30
N PRO A 80 -15.66 16.89 -9.01
CA PRO A 80 -15.56 17.59 -7.72
C PRO A 80 -15.96 16.75 -6.51
N THR A 81 -16.53 15.57 -6.73
CA THR A 81 -17.02 14.71 -5.68
C THR A 81 -16.31 13.36 -5.60
N SER A 82 -15.39 13.10 -6.52
CA SER A 82 -14.51 11.93 -6.50
C SER A 82 -13.25 12.19 -5.69
N GLY A 83 -12.71 11.11 -5.14
CA GLY A 83 -11.54 11.17 -4.28
C GLY A 83 -10.90 9.81 -4.07
N ILE A 84 -9.58 9.77 -4.02
CA ILE A 84 -8.79 8.63 -3.56
C ILE A 84 -7.83 9.13 -2.50
N GLY A 85 -7.91 8.52 -1.31
CA GLY A 85 -7.11 8.87 -0.15
C GLY A 85 -6.22 7.71 0.29
N ALA A 86 -5.00 8.05 0.69
CA ALA A 86 -4.10 7.19 1.43
C ALA A 86 -3.66 7.93 2.69
N GLN A 87 -4.01 7.40 3.86
CA GLN A 87 -3.67 7.97 5.15
C GLN A 87 -2.84 6.97 5.94
N VAL A 88 -1.80 7.44 6.61
CA VAL A 88 -0.91 6.60 7.41
C VAL A 88 -0.78 7.23 8.78
N MET A 89 -1.12 6.47 9.81
CA MET A 89 -0.88 6.81 11.21
C MET A 89 0.32 6.00 11.69
N GLY A 90 1.46 6.66 11.83
CA GLY A 90 2.68 6.06 12.33
C GLY A 90 2.78 6.10 13.87
N PRO A 91 3.88 5.60 14.42
CA PRO A 91 4.17 5.72 15.84
C PRO A 91 4.24 7.19 16.29
N GLN A 92 4.01 7.43 17.59
CA GLN A 92 4.05 8.77 18.22
C GLN A 92 3.12 9.79 17.53
N ASP A 93 1.91 9.37 17.17
CA ASP A 93 0.87 10.22 16.56
C ASP A 93 1.31 10.90 15.26
N SER A 94 2.33 10.36 14.59
CA SER A 94 2.71 10.82 13.26
C SER A 94 1.60 10.47 12.26
N TYR A 95 1.27 11.43 11.40
CA TYR A 95 0.17 11.28 10.46
C TYR A 95 0.56 11.82 9.08
N MET A 96 0.26 11.05 8.05
CA MET A 96 0.49 11.42 6.66
C MET A 96 -0.77 11.18 5.85
N VAL A 97 -1.08 12.11 4.95
CA VAL A 97 -2.20 11.98 4.02
C VAL A 97 -1.76 12.34 2.63
N GLN A 98 -2.15 11.51 1.68
CA GLN A 98 -2.12 11.83 0.27
C GLN A 98 -3.51 11.67 -0.32
N TYR A 99 -3.93 12.62 -1.15
CA TYR A 99 -5.26 12.67 -1.73
C TYR A 99 -5.19 13.10 -3.20
N SER A 100 -6.08 12.56 -4.03
CA SER A 100 -6.29 12.98 -5.41
C SER A 100 -7.77 12.93 -5.75
N ARG A 101 -8.24 13.85 -6.59
CA ARG A 101 -9.59 13.80 -7.17
C ARG A 101 -9.68 12.87 -8.39
N ASP A 102 -8.54 12.59 -9.02
CA ASP A 102 -8.47 11.67 -10.16
C ASP A 102 -8.50 10.22 -9.65
N THR A 103 -9.66 9.58 -9.76
CA THR A 103 -9.88 8.19 -9.32
C THR A 103 -9.67 7.18 -10.43
N ARG A 104 -9.35 7.61 -11.65
CA ARG A 104 -9.13 6.71 -12.82
C ARG A 104 -7.85 5.89 -12.72
N LYS A 105 -6.96 6.24 -11.80
CA LYS A 105 -5.69 5.54 -11.53
C LYS A 105 -5.76 4.56 -10.36
N PHE A 106 -6.96 4.37 -9.81
CA PHE A 106 -7.26 3.38 -8.78
C PHE A 106 -7.69 2.06 -9.43
N TRP A 107 -7.30 0.96 -8.81
CA TRP A 107 -7.82 -0.38 -9.12
C TRP A 107 -8.06 -1.15 -7.82
N GLY A 108 -8.99 -2.10 -7.88
CA GLY A 108 -9.30 -3.02 -6.79
C GLY A 108 -9.75 -4.37 -7.36
N TRP A 109 -9.36 -5.46 -6.72
CA TRP A 109 -9.77 -6.81 -7.07
C TRP A 109 -11.16 -7.11 -6.54
N THR A 110 -12.02 -7.66 -7.39
CA THR A 110 -13.42 -7.97 -7.03
C THR A 110 -13.57 -9.35 -6.38
N ASP A 111 -12.51 -10.15 -6.38
CA ASP A 111 -12.50 -11.56 -5.94
C ASP A 111 -11.62 -11.80 -4.70
N ALA A 112 -10.66 -10.92 -4.41
CA ALA A 112 -9.79 -11.00 -3.25
C ALA A 112 -9.32 -9.62 -2.76
N LEU A 113 -8.56 -9.61 -1.67
CA LEU A 113 -7.91 -8.40 -1.17
C LEU A 113 -6.74 -7.99 -2.04
N GLY A 114 -7.00 -7.01 -2.89
CA GLY A 114 -5.99 -6.29 -3.65
C GLY A 114 -6.52 -4.93 -4.07
N LEU A 115 -5.76 -3.87 -3.80
CA LEU A 115 -6.05 -2.55 -4.35
C LEU A 115 -4.78 -1.73 -4.51
N GLY A 116 -4.84 -0.70 -5.34
CA GLY A 116 -3.75 0.23 -5.52
C GLY A 116 -4.18 1.51 -6.21
N CYS A 117 -3.33 2.53 -6.07
CA CYS A 117 -3.51 3.79 -6.76
C CYS A 117 -2.15 4.39 -7.11
N THR A 118 -2.03 4.92 -8.32
CA THR A 118 -0.90 5.76 -8.73
C THR A 118 -1.29 7.22 -8.66
N PHE A 119 -0.82 7.94 -7.66
CA PHE A 119 -1.03 9.39 -7.56
C PHE A 119 -0.17 10.14 -8.60
N ARG A 120 1.08 9.69 -8.80
CA ARG A 120 2.01 10.25 -9.78
C ARG A 120 2.88 9.16 -10.39
N SER A 121 2.96 9.16 -11.72
CA SER A 121 3.89 8.32 -12.47
C SER A 121 5.24 9.04 -12.64
N LYS A 122 6.33 8.27 -12.76
CA LYS A 122 7.65 8.83 -13.04
C LYS A 122 7.71 9.50 -14.42
N ALA A 123 8.50 10.57 -14.54
CA ALA A 123 8.76 11.21 -15.82
C ALA A 123 9.50 10.24 -16.76
N GLY A 124 9.05 10.15 -18.01
CA GLY A 124 9.65 9.25 -19.01
C GLY A 124 9.19 7.80 -18.97
N ALA A 125 8.15 7.48 -18.18
CA ALA A 125 7.49 6.18 -18.28
C ALA A 125 7.03 5.92 -19.73
N PRO A 126 7.22 4.70 -20.27
CA PRO A 126 6.90 4.38 -21.67
C PRO A 126 5.45 4.76 -22.03
N PRO A 127 5.19 5.32 -23.23
CA PRO A 127 3.83 5.58 -23.68
C PRO A 127 3.01 4.28 -23.68
N GLY A 128 1.96 4.22 -22.86
CA GLY A 128 1.10 3.04 -22.71
C GLY A 128 1.35 2.21 -21.44
N GLU A 129 2.49 2.37 -20.77
CA GLU A 129 2.73 1.87 -19.40
C GLU A 129 2.25 2.90 -18.37
N SER A 130 0.99 3.30 -18.51
CA SER A 130 0.30 4.06 -17.48
C SER A 130 0.25 3.24 -16.20
N ALA A 131 0.28 3.92 -15.05
CA ALA A 131 -0.07 3.45 -13.70
C ALA A 131 -0.53 1.97 -13.62
N PRO A 132 0.13 1.10 -12.82
CA PRO A 132 -0.25 -0.31 -12.75
C PRO A 132 -1.75 -0.49 -12.54
N ALA A 133 -2.39 -1.32 -13.37
CA ALA A 133 -3.83 -1.63 -13.28
C ALA A 133 -4.13 -2.80 -12.33
N THR A 134 -3.10 -3.40 -11.75
CA THR A 134 -3.17 -4.52 -10.79
C THR A 134 -1.89 -4.55 -9.95
N MET A 135 -1.82 -5.50 -9.01
CA MET A 135 -0.63 -5.74 -8.20
C MET A 135 0.55 -6.12 -9.09
N VAL A 136 1.67 -5.44 -8.92
CA VAL A 136 2.94 -5.76 -9.60
C VAL A 136 4.05 -5.92 -8.57
N GLY A 137 5.15 -6.57 -8.97
CA GLY A 137 6.33 -6.69 -8.12
C GLY A 137 7.00 -5.34 -7.85
N GLU A 138 7.77 -5.25 -6.77
CA GLU A 138 8.45 -4.03 -6.32
C GLU A 138 9.25 -3.33 -7.41
N GLN A 139 10.01 -4.06 -8.22
CA GLN A 139 10.79 -3.47 -9.31
C GLN A 139 9.90 -2.78 -10.34
N ALA A 140 8.89 -3.48 -10.85
CA ALA A 140 7.95 -2.93 -11.82
C ALA A 140 7.15 -1.76 -11.25
N PHE A 141 6.78 -1.81 -9.96
CA PHE A 141 6.15 -0.68 -9.28
C PHE A 141 7.09 0.52 -9.24
N ASN A 142 8.33 0.33 -8.80
CA ASN A 142 9.32 1.38 -8.64
C ASN A 142 9.73 2.00 -9.98
N ASP A 143 9.69 1.26 -11.09
CA ASP A 143 10.08 1.78 -12.40
C ASP A 143 9.08 2.83 -12.94
N VAL A 144 7.80 2.71 -12.60
CA VAL A 144 6.73 3.57 -13.18
C VAL A 144 6.02 4.47 -12.17
N VAL A 145 6.00 4.11 -10.88
CA VAL A 145 5.29 4.85 -9.83
C VAL A 145 6.25 5.76 -9.07
N GLU A 146 6.07 7.07 -9.22
CA GLU A 146 6.77 8.05 -8.38
C GLU A 146 6.07 8.15 -7.01
N ARG A 147 4.72 8.20 -7.02
CA ARG A 147 3.89 8.25 -5.82
C ARG A 147 2.63 7.42 -5.97
N GLY A 148 2.33 6.60 -4.99
CA GLY A 148 1.24 5.64 -5.04
C GLY A 148 1.41 4.53 -4.01
N PHE A 149 0.50 3.57 -4.04
CA PHE A 149 0.55 2.39 -3.17
C PHE A 149 -0.10 1.19 -3.84
N GLN A 150 0.25 -0.01 -3.35
CA GLN A 150 -0.47 -1.25 -3.60
C GLN A 150 -0.52 -2.08 -2.32
N VAL A 151 -1.64 -2.73 -2.07
CA VAL A 151 -1.87 -3.59 -0.90
C VAL A 151 -2.61 -4.86 -1.29
N SER A 152 -2.24 -5.97 -0.66
CA SER A 152 -2.99 -7.21 -0.60
C SER A 152 -2.95 -7.77 0.82
N SER A 153 -3.51 -8.97 1.02
CA SER A 153 -3.46 -9.68 2.31
C SER A 153 -2.06 -9.94 2.86
N THR A 154 -1.04 -10.01 2.00
CA THR A 154 0.32 -10.41 2.39
C THR A 154 1.40 -9.42 2.00
N TRP A 155 1.05 -8.35 1.28
CA TRP A 155 2.02 -7.42 0.73
C TRP A 155 1.51 -5.98 0.75
N HIS A 156 2.36 -5.07 1.22
CA HIS A 156 2.14 -3.62 1.20
C HIS A 156 3.37 -2.94 0.59
N GLN A 157 3.19 -2.09 -0.41
CA GLN A 157 4.26 -1.28 -1.00
C GLN A 157 3.74 0.10 -1.39
N GLY A 158 4.61 1.11 -1.41
CA GLY A 158 4.22 2.44 -1.87
C GLY A 158 5.21 3.55 -1.52
N HIS A 159 5.03 4.66 -2.22
CA HIS A 159 5.70 5.93 -1.97
C HIS A 159 4.64 7.00 -1.78
N LEU A 160 4.50 7.47 -0.54
CA LEU A 160 3.63 8.58 -0.20
C LEU A 160 4.50 9.78 0.18
N ASN A 161 4.06 10.97 -0.19
CA ASN A 161 4.77 12.20 0.17
C ASN A 161 3.91 13.03 1.13
N LEU A 162 4.57 13.66 2.11
CA LEU A 162 4.01 14.73 2.93
C LEU A 162 3.89 15.99 2.07
N GLU A 163 2.97 16.00 1.11
CA GLU A 163 2.76 17.19 0.25
C GLU A 163 2.04 18.32 0.97
N SER A 164 1.50 18.03 2.14
CA SER A 164 0.96 19.04 3.03
C SER A 164 1.77 19.00 4.33
N GLN A 165 2.04 20.19 4.90
CA GLN A 165 1.83 20.34 6.34
C GLN A 165 0.33 20.19 6.60
N GLY A 166 -0.24 19.04 6.24
CA GLY A 166 -1.66 18.76 6.40
C GLY A 166 -1.83 18.77 7.88
N ALA A 167 -2.60 19.76 8.37
CA ALA A 167 -2.65 20.17 9.77
C ALA A 167 -2.21 19.02 10.65
N GLY A 168 -0.92 19.03 11.01
CA GLY A 168 -0.38 18.15 12.03
C GLY A 168 -1.03 18.66 13.29
N GLY A 169 -2.31 18.33 13.43
CA GLY A 169 -3.12 18.70 14.55
C GLY A 169 -2.51 17.95 15.68
N TYR A 170 -1.74 18.66 16.49
CA TYR A 170 -1.49 18.24 17.85
C TYR A 170 -2.88 18.05 18.49
N ILE A 171 -3.35 16.81 18.56
CA ILE A 171 -4.53 16.48 19.35
C ILE A 171 -4.10 16.71 20.78
N LYS A 172 -4.51 17.84 21.36
CA LYS A 172 -4.24 18.12 22.77
C LYS A 172 -4.79 16.95 23.59
N PRO A 173 -3.96 16.24 24.38
CA PRO A 173 -4.48 15.22 25.28
C PRO A 173 -5.29 15.94 26.36
N GLY A 174 -6.62 15.97 26.18
CA GLY A 174 -7.52 16.60 27.13
C GLY A 174 -8.63 17.40 26.47
N VAL A 175 -9.63 16.69 25.94
CA VAL A 175 -11.02 17.09 26.13
C VAL A 175 -11.77 15.83 26.55
N LYS A 176 -12.17 15.80 27.83
CA LYS A 176 -13.16 14.85 28.33
C LYS A 176 -14.55 15.35 27.94
#